data_AF-A0A5N4C2B3-F1
#
_entry.id   AF-A0A5N4C2B3-F1
#
_cell.length_a   1.000
_cell.length_b   1.000
_cell.length_c   1.000
_cell.angle_alpha   90.00
_cell.angle_beta   90.00
_cell.angle_gamma   90.00
#
_symmetry.space_group_name_H-M   'P 1'
#
loop_
_entity.id
_entity.type
_entity.pdbx_description
1 polymer ?
#
loop_
_entity_poly.entity_id
_entity_poly.type
_entity_poly.pdbx_seq_one_letter_code
_entity_poly.pdbx_strand_id
1 'polypeptide(L)'
;MSFQFRPRLPLSPHSPAALTRLSFPQCSVKSCITAFHVTCAFEHSLEMKTILDEGDEVKFKSYCLKHSQNRQKLGEAEYPLHRASEQSQAKSEKTSLRAQKLRELEEEFYSLVRVEDVAKELGLPTLAVDFIYNYWKLKRKSNFNKPLFPPKEDEENGLVQPKEESIHTRMRMFMHLRQDLERVRNLCYMISRREKLKLSYNKVQEQIFSLQVQLANQEIAAGNLYKFYVNCLT
;
A
#
# COMPACT_ATOMS: atom_id res chain seq x y z
N MET A 1 -35.91 -3.89 -24.79
CA MET A 1 -36.21 -3.61 -23.37
C MET A 1 -35.99 -4.87 -22.56
N SER A 2 -35.31 -4.70 -21.42
CA SER A 2 -35.32 -5.60 -20.26
C SER A 2 -34.65 -6.97 -20.39
N PHE A 3 -33.44 -7.11 -19.82
CA PHE A 3 -33.06 -8.34 -19.12
C PHE A 3 -32.34 -8.01 -17.80
N GLN A 4 -33.16 -8.00 -16.75
CA GLN A 4 -32.93 -8.46 -15.38
C GLN A 4 -31.48 -8.58 -14.88
N PHE A 5 -31.16 -7.71 -13.92
CA PHE A 5 -30.23 -8.03 -12.84
C PHE A 5 -30.72 -9.27 -12.06
N ARG A 6 -29.92 -10.34 -12.05
CA ARG A 6 -29.96 -11.33 -10.96
C ARG A 6 -28.65 -11.24 -10.16
N PRO A 7 -28.71 -11.10 -8.84
CA PRO A 7 -27.52 -11.16 -8.00
C PRO A 7 -27.13 -12.64 -7.80
N ARG A 8 -25.86 -12.99 -8.01
CA ARG A 8 -25.31 -14.29 -7.57
C ARG A 8 -24.05 -14.08 -6.73
N LEU A 9 -24.28 -14.31 -5.44
CA LEU A 9 -23.45 -14.91 -4.36
C LEU A 9 -21.91 -14.80 -4.41
N PRO A 10 -21.27 -14.55 -3.24
CA PRO A 10 -19.81 -14.55 -3.14
C PRO A 10 -19.30 -15.99 -3.26
N LEU A 11 -18.48 -16.26 -4.27
CA LEU A 11 -17.78 -17.54 -4.42
C LEU A 11 -16.40 -17.46 -3.75
N SER A 12 -16.06 -18.56 -3.07
CA SER A 12 -14.90 -18.77 -2.19
C SER A 12 -13.54 -18.48 -2.86
N PRO A 13 -12.50 -18.13 -2.07
CA PRO A 13 -11.19 -17.65 -2.56
C PRO A 13 -10.30 -18.73 -3.20
N HIS A 14 -10.82 -19.94 -3.45
CA HIS A 14 -10.03 -21.05 -4.04
C HIS A 14 -10.40 -21.40 -5.48
N SER A 15 -11.11 -20.53 -6.21
CA SER A 15 -11.30 -20.72 -7.65
C SER A 15 -10.12 -20.16 -8.46
N PRO A 16 -9.47 -20.94 -9.34
CA PRO A 16 -8.40 -20.47 -10.24
C PRO A 16 -8.90 -19.44 -11.28
N ALA A 17 -10.20 -19.13 -11.32
CA ALA A 17 -10.79 -18.16 -12.23
C ALA A 17 -10.57 -16.68 -11.85
N ALA A 18 -9.92 -16.37 -10.72
CA ALA A 18 -9.65 -14.99 -10.32
C ALA A 18 -8.30 -14.42 -10.82
N LEU A 19 -7.44 -15.25 -11.44
CA LEU A 19 -6.11 -14.83 -11.95
C LEU A 19 -6.12 -14.34 -13.41
N THR A 20 -7.27 -14.34 -14.09
CA THR A 20 -7.41 -14.00 -15.51
C THR A 20 -7.45 -12.49 -15.82
N ARG A 21 -6.90 -11.63 -14.95
CA ARG A 21 -6.66 -10.20 -15.27
C ARG A 21 -5.21 -9.75 -15.12
N LEU A 22 -4.26 -10.68 -15.13
CA LEU A 22 -2.87 -10.37 -15.45
C LEU A 22 -2.67 -10.66 -16.95
N SER A 23 -2.34 -9.64 -17.74
CA SER A 23 -2.01 -9.82 -19.15
C SER A 23 -0.66 -10.53 -19.26
N PHE A 24 -0.67 -11.84 -19.55
CA PHE A 24 0.54 -12.64 -19.77
C PHE A 24 1.09 -12.37 -21.18
N PRO A 25 2.31 -11.81 -21.32
CA PRO A 25 2.93 -11.67 -22.63
C PRO A 25 3.11 -13.04 -23.29
N GLN A 26 2.74 -13.10 -24.57
CA GLN A 26 2.96 -14.27 -25.41
C GLN A 26 4.31 -14.13 -26.13
N CYS A 27 4.96 -15.26 -26.37
CA CYS A 27 6.14 -15.29 -27.22
C CYS A 27 5.80 -14.75 -28.63
N SER A 28 6.60 -13.81 -29.13
CA SER A 28 6.39 -13.18 -30.44
C SER A 28 6.80 -14.04 -31.65
N VAL A 29 7.22 -15.29 -31.42
CA VAL A 29 7.49 -16.26 -32.49
C VAL A 29 6.16 -16.86 -32.96
N LYS A 30 5.83 -16.72 -34.24
CA LYS A 30 4.53 -17.11 -34.80
C LYS A 30 4.16 -18.59 -34.59
N SER A 31 5.15 -19.48 -34.46
CA SER A 31 4.96 -20.91 -34.18
C SER A 31 4.95 -21.26 -32.68
N CYS A 32 5.03 -20.26 -31.79
CA CYS A 32 5.14 -20.46 -30.36
C CYS A 32 3.91 -19.88 -29.64
N ILE A 33 3.27 -20.71 -28.81
CA ILE A 33 2.12 -20.33 -27.98
C ILE A 33 2.50 -20.16 -26.50
N THR A 34 3.79 -20.06 -26.20
CA THR A 34 4.27 -19.97 -24.81
C THR A 34 3.99 -18.58 -24.24
N ALA A 35 3.17 -18.56 -23.18
CA ALA A 35 2.93 -17.40 -22.34
C ALA A 35 3.85 -17.41 -21.11
N PHE A 36 4.15 -16.25 -20.56
CA PHE A 36 4.87 -16.14 -19.30
C PHE A 36 4.37 -14.96 -18.47
N HIS A 37 4.63 -14.95 -17.17
CA HIS A 37 4.43 -13.75 -16.35
C HIS A 37 5.53 -12.73 -16.66
N VAL A 38 5.16 -11.45 -16.67
CA VAL A 38 6.11 -10.33 -16.82
C VAL A 38 7.22 -10.39 -15.77
N THR A 39 6.88 -10.69 -14.51
CA THR A 39 7.83 -10.86 -13.40
C THR A 39 8.80 -12.01 -13.64
N CYS A 40 8.30 -13.17 -14.08
CA CYS A 40 9.16 -14.32 -14.40
C CYS A 40 10.07 -14.06 -15.61
N ALA A 41 9.66 -13.18 -16.54
CA ALA A 41 10.50 -12.78 -17.67
C ALA A 41 11.74 -12.01 -17.23
N PHE A 42 11.58 -11.10 -16.25
CA PHE A 42 12.70 -10.35 -15.69
C PHE A 42 13.65 -11.25 -14.90
N GLU A 43 13.12 -12.13 -14.06
CA GLU A 43 13.91 -13.04 -13.22
C GLU A 43 14.78 -13.99 -14.06
N HIS A 44 14.27 -14.49 -15.19
CA HIS A 44 15.01 -15.36 -16.09
C HIS A 44 15.68 -14.65 -17.27
N SER A 45 15.79 -13.30 -17.22
CA SER A 45 16.46 -12.48 -18.24
C SER A 45 15.99 -12.77 -19.68
N LEU A 46 14.69 -12.89 -19.87
CA LEU A 46 14.09 -13.12 -21.19
C LEU A 46 14.26 -11.89 -22.10
N GLU A 47 14.52 -12.14 -23.39
CA GLU A 47 14.68 -11.09 -24.39
C GLU A 47 13.35 -10.37 -24.65
N MET A 48 13.34 -9.06 -24.42
CA MET A 48 12.25 -8.15 -24.73
C MET A 48 12.79 -6.97 -25.53
N LYS A 49 12.24 -6.72 -26.73
CA LYS A 49 12.68 -5.68 -27.65
C LYS A 49 11.54 -4.74 -27.97
N THR A 50 11.84 -3.45 -27.92
CA THR A 50 10.97 -2.40 -28.45
C THR A 50 11.51 -2.06 -29.84
N ILE A 51 10.70 -2.26 -30.88
CA ILE A 51 11.09 -2.04 -32.28
C ILE A 51 10.19 -0.94 -32.83
N LEU A 52 10.81 0.06 -33.45
CA LEU A 52 10.13 1.11 -34.21
C LEU A 52 10.01 0.61 -35.65
N ASP A 53 8.80 0.58 -36.18
CA ASP A 53 8.55 0.28 -37.59
C ASP A 53 8.72 1.54 -38.46
N GLU A 54 8.82 1.39 -39.78
CA GLU A 54 9.05 2.49 -40.74
C GLU A 54 7.96 3.59 -40.72
N GLY A 55 6.84 3.35 -40.03
CA GLY A 55 5.75 4.30 -39.80
C GLY A 55 5.63 4.84 -38.37
N ASP A 56 6.74 4.90 -37.60
CA ASP A 56 6.78 5.38 -36.19
C ASP A 56 5.90 4.57 -35.21
N GLU A 57 5.45 3.37 -35.59
CA GLU A 57 4.65 2.51 -34.73
C GLU A 57 5.56 1.66 -33.81
N VAL A 58 5.35 1.81 -32.50
CA VAL A 58 6.12 1.09 -31.47
C VAL A 58 5.56 -0.33 -31.30
N LYS A 59 6.35 -1.36 -31.68
CA LYS A 59 6.00 -2.77 -31.48
C LYS A 59 6.86 -3.41 -30.39
N PHE A 60 6.21 -3.99 -29.39
CA PHE A 60 6.87 -4.75 -28.32
C PHE A 60 6.94 -6.23 -28.70
N LYS A 61 8.16 -6.79 -28.77
CA LYS A 61 8.40 -8.22 -28.98
C LYS A 61 9.00 -8.83 -27.73
N SER A 62 8.47 -9.97 -27.29
CA SER A 62 8.93 -10.70 -26.12
C SER A 62 9.12 -12.18 -26.46
N TYR A 63 10.20 -12.80 -25.99
CA TYR A 63 10.57 -14.17 -26.35
C TYR A 63 10.64 -15.08 -25.12
N CYS A 64 10.11 -16.30 -25.22
CA CYS A 64 10.22 -17.28 -24.13
C CYS A 64 11.65 -17.83 -23.99
N LEU A 65 11.95 -18.51 -22.88
CA LEU A 65 13.28 -19.08 -22.56
C LEU A 65 13.94 -19.78 -23.76
N LYS A 66 13.20 -20.66 -24.43
CA LYS A 66 13.69 -21.42 -25.59
C LYS A 66 14.07 -20.53 -26.78
N HIS A 67 13.29 -19.49 -27.05
CA HIS A 67 13.49 -18.62 -28.21
C HIS A 67 14.46 -17.47 -27.94
N SER A 68 14.58 -17.03 -26.69
CA SER A 68 15.58 -16.05 -26.25
C SER A 68 17.00 -16.62 -26.38
N GLN A 69 17.20 -17.91 -26.06
CA GLN A 69 18.52 -18.56 -26.15
C GLN A 69 18.86 -19.05 -27.56
N ASN A 70 17.86 -19.39 -28.38
CA ASN A 70 18.10 -19.90 -29.73
C ASN A 70 18.44 -18.78 -30.74
N ARG A 71 17.89 -17.58 -30.57
CA ARG A 71 18.28 -16.40 -31.38
C ARG A 71 19.73 -15.98 -31.18
N GLN A 72 20.30 -16.21 -29.99
CA GLN A 72 21.73 -15.95 -29.75
C GLN A 72 22.65 -16.92 -30.53
N LYS A 73 22.13 -18.05 -31.02
CA LYS A 73 22.91 -19.08 -31.73
C LYS A 73 22.72 -19.07 -33.25
N LEU A 74 21.72 -18.36 -33.79
CA LEU A 74 21.33 -18.40 -35.20
C LEU A 74 21.12 -16.97 -35.75
N GLY A 75 22.20 -16.25 -36.09
CA GLY A 75 22.11 -15.00 -36.85
C GLY A 75 23.14 -13.92 -36.51
N GLU A 76 24.17 -13.86 -37.34
CA GLU A 76 24.90 -12.68 -37.84
C GLU A 76 25.73 -11.83 -36.87
N ALA A 77 27.05 -11.92 -37.11
CA ALA A 77 28.08 -11.05 -36.58
C ALA A 77 27.96 -9.64 -37.21
N GLU A 78 27.15 -8.77 -36.61
CA GLU A 78 27.30 -7.32 -36.76
C GLU A 78 27.20 -6.62 -35.39
N TYR A 79 28.38 -6.24 -34.88
CA TYR A 79 28.70 -5.22 -33.87
C TYR A 79 27.66 -4.90 -32.76
N PRO A 80 27.56 -5.71 -31.70
CA PRO A 80 26.83 -5.34 -30.48
C PRO A 80 27.57 -4.37 -29.54
N LEU A 81 28.88 -4.14 -29.75
CA LEU A 81 29.70 -3.32 -28.84
C LEU A 81 29.42 -1.82 -28.92
N HIS A 82 29.01 -1.28 -30.08
CA HIS A 82 28.84 0.17 -30.24
C HIS A 82 27.54 0.68 -29.60
N ARG A 83 26.42 -0.04 -29.75
CA ARG A 83 25.10 0.42 -29.25
C ARG A 83 24.92 0.24 -27.74
N ALA A 84 25.56 -0.78 -27.15
CA ALA A 84 25.60 -0.95 -25.70
C ALA A 84 26.53 0.07 -25.03
N SER A 85 27.63 0.46 -25.70
CA SER A 85 28.50 1.54 -25.25
C SER A 85 27.80 2.89 -25.33
N GLU A 86 27.09 3.20 -26.42
CA GLU A 86 26.33 4.46 -26.55
C GLU A 86 25.16 4.55 -25.57
N GLN A 87 24.45 3.44 -25.30
CA GLN A 87 23.31 3.45 -24.39
C GLN A 87 23.73 3.43 -22.91
N SER A 88 24.91 2.86 -22.59
CA SER A 88 25.53 2.96 -21.27
C SER A 88 26.23 4.31 -21.05
N GLN A 89 26.86 4.89 -22.09
CA GLN A 89 27.39 6.26 -22.08
C GLN A 89 26.25 7.28 -21.96
N ALA A 90 25.17 7.17 -22.73
CA ALA A 90 24.02 8.09 -22.62
C ALA A 90 23.27 7.95 -21.27
N LYS A 91 23.26 6.76 -20.66
CA LYS A 91 22.66 6.54 -19.33
C LYS A 91 23.60 7.00 -18.21
N SER A 92 24.91 6.85 -18.38
CA SER A 92 25.97 7.39 -17.52
C SER A 92 26.01 8.92 -17.60
N GLU A 93 25.91 9.50 -18.80
CA GLU A 93 25.82 10.93 -19.07
C GLU A 93 24.54 11.52 -18.50
N LYS A 94 23.37 10.88 -18.66
CA LYS A 94 22.13 11.33 -18.00
C LYS A 94 22.21 11.25 -16.48
N THR A 95 22.91 10.25 -15.93
CA THR A 95 23.19 10.14 -14.49
C THR A 95 24.17 11.23 -14.03
N SER A 96 25.16 11.55 -14.87
CA SER A 96 26.14 12.63 -14.66
C SER A 96 25.48 14.02 -14.71
N LEU A 97 24.59 14.28 -15.67
CA LEU A 97 23.82 15.51 -15.79
C LEU A 97 22.86 15.69 -14.61
N ARG A 98 22.19 14.61 -14.18
CA ARG A 98 21.37 14.64 -12.96
C ARG A 98 22.20 14.92 -11.73
N ALA A 99 23.35 14.26 -11.59
CA ALA A 99 24.28 14.50 -10.48
C ALA A 99 24.85 15.93 -10.51
N GLN A 100 25.12 16.47 -11.70
CA GLN A 100 25.54 17.85 -11.89
C GLN A 100 24.44 18.84 -11.50
N LYS A 101 23.19 18.59 -11.92
CA LYS A 101 22.07 19.44 -11.53
C LYS A 101 21.80 19.41 -10.02
N LEU A 102 21.98 18.24 -9.39
CA LEU A 102 21.93 18.12 -7.94
C LEU A 102 23.03 18.94 -7.27
N ARG A 103 24.28 18.88 -7.78
CA ARG A 103 25.37 19.71 -7.26
C ARG A 103 25.09 21.21 -7.41
N GLU A 104 24.56 21.65 -8.55
CA GLU A 104 24.16 23.06 -8.76
C GLU A 104 23.11 23.51 -7.72
N LEU A 105 22.09 22.67 -7.48
CA LEU A 105 21.07 22.96 -6.47
C LEU A 105 21.66 22.96 -5.04
N GLU A 106 22.59 22.06 -4.76
CA GLU A 106 23.32 22.01 -3.49
C GLU A 106 24.20 23.24 -3.28
N GLU A 107 24.78 23.81 -4.34
CA GLU A 107 25.58 25.04 -4.28
C GLU A 107 24.74 26.27 -3.96
N GLU A 108 23.48 26.30 -4.40
CA GLU A 108 22.52 27.38 -4.15
C GLU A 108 21.58 27.14 -2.95
N PHE A 109 21.92 26.20 -2.05
CA PHE A 109 21.08 25.82 -0.90
C PHE A 109 20.55 27.01 -0.07
N TYR A 110 21.33 28.09 0.01
CA TYR A 110 21.03 29.27 0.81
C TYR A 110 19.97 30.17 0.18
N SER A 111 19.67 30.03 -1.13
CA SER A 111 18.63 30.79 -1.82
C SER A 111 17.22 30.40 -1.37
N LEU A 112 17.06 29.21 -0.82
CA LEU A 112 15.78 28.66 -0.37
C LEU A 112 15.33 29.19 1.00
N VAL A 113 16.18 29.94 1.69
CA VAL A 113 15.90 30.47 3.03
C VAL A 113 15.68 31.98 2.95
N ARG A 114 14.49 32.43 3.36
CA ARG A 114 14.18 33.86 3.54
C ARG A 114 14.35 34.24 5.01
N VAL A 115 15.23 35.20 5.29
CA VAL A 115 15.61 35.60 6.66
C VAL A 115 14.41 36.18 7.40
N GLU A 116 13.53 36.89 6.71
CA GLU A 116 12.35 37.55 7.26
C GLU A 116 11.33 36.52 7.78
N ASP A 117 11.13 35.43 7.05
CA ASP A 117 10.21 34.36 7.45
C ASP A 117 10.73 33.66 8.70
N VAL A 118 12.03 33.36 8.75
CA VAL A 118 12.67 32.70 9.89
C VAL A 118 12.63 33.60 11.13
N ALA A 119 12.89 34.89 10.96
CA ALA A 119 12.80 35.88 12.04
C ALA A 119 11.37 35.98 12.61
N LYS A 120 10.36 35.98 11.74
CA LYS A 120 8.95 36.01 12.13
C LYS A 120 8.53 34.75 12.87
N GLU A 121 8.89 33.57 12.36
CA GLU A 121 8.54 32.28 12.95
C GLU A 121 9.17 32.09 14.34
N LEU A 122 10.43 32.50 14.51
CA LEU A 122 11.16 32.37 15.76
C LEU A 122 10.95 33.55 16.73
N GLY A 123 10.27 34.62 16.30
CA GLY A 123 10.10 35.83 17.08
C GLY A 123 11.41 36.55 17.42
N LEU A 124 12.43 36.43 16.56
CA LEU A 124 13.77 37.00 16.78
C LEU A 124 13.99 38.27 15.95
N PRO A 125 14.86 39.19 16.40
CA PRO A 125 15.23 40.36 15.60
C PRO A 125 15.86 39.95 14.27
N THR A 126 15.39 40.54 13.15
CA THR A 126 15.88 40.22 11.80
C THR A 126 17.39 40.35 11.67
N LEU A 127 18.00 41.34 12.32
CA LEU A 127 19.45 41.55 12.31
C LEU A 127 20.22 40.38 12.97
N ALA A 128 19.67 39.79 14.03
CA ALA A 128 20.28 38.65 14.70
C ALA A 128 20.19 37.39 13.82
N VAL A 129 19.04 37.19 13.17
CA VAL A 129 18.83 36.07 12.24
C VAL A 129 19.70 36.22 11.00
N ASP A 130 19.88 37.43 10.48
CA ASP A 130 20.78 37.71 9.35
C ASP A 130 22.23 37.36 9.69
N PHE A 131 22.70 37.73 10.89
CA PHE A 131 24.04 37.36 11.35
C PHE A 131 24.23 35.83 11.42
N ILE A 132 23.25 35.12 11.99
CA ILE A 132 23.26 33.65 12.09
C ILE A 132 23.19 33.01 10.70
N TYR A 133 22.36 33.53 9.81
CA TYR A 133 22.21 33.06 8.43
C TYR A 133 23.52 33.16 7.65
N ASN A 134 24.20 34.30 7.74
CA ASN A 134 25.51 34.51 7.11
C ASN A 134 26.57 33.55 7.67
N TYR A 135 26.61 33.35 8.99
CA TYR A 135 27.48 32.34 9.61
C TYR A 135 27.18 30.92 9.11
N TRP A 136 25.92 30.51 9.12
CA TRP A 136 25.48 29.19 8.65
C TRP A 136 25.84 28.93 7.19
N LYS A 137 25.58 29.91 6.32
CA LYS A 137 25.90 29.88 4.89
C LYS A 137 27.39 29.68 4.67
N LEU A 138 28.23 30.48 5.33
CA LEU A 138 29.68 30.39 5.21
C LEU A 138 30.21 29.05 5.75
N LYS A 139 29.70 28.59 6.89
CA LYS A 139 30.13 27.34 7.51
C LYS A 139 29.77 26.10 6.68
N ARG A 140 28.59 26.07 6.05
CA ARG A 140 28.23 24.99 5.11
C ARG A 140 29.05 25.03 3.83
N LYS A 141 29.31 26.23 3.27
CA LYS A 141 30.19 26.37 2.09
C LYS A 141 31.61 25.88 2.37
N SER A 142 32.18 26.17 3.55
CA SER A 142 33.50 25.66 3.92
C SER A 142 33.50 24.16 4.25
N ASN A 143 32.35 23.58 4.57
CA ASN A 143 32.18 22.17 4.94
C ASN A 143 31.62 21.31 3.79
N PHE A 144 31.88 21.70 2.53
CA PHE A 144 31.41 20.99 1.34
C PHE A 144 29.91 20.69 1.35
N ASN A 145 29.10 21.68 1.75
CA ASN A 145 27.65 21.62 1.87
C ASN A 145 27.11 20.57 2.86
N LYS A 146 27.96 19.94 3.68
CA LYS A 146 27.48 19.04 4.74
C LYS A 146 26.64 19.80 5.77
N PRO A 147 25.54 19.22 6.27
CA PRO A 147 24.74 19.85 7.31
C PRO A 147 25.58 20.03 8.57
N LEU A 148 25.35 21.14 9.29
CA LEU A 148 26.11 21.45 10.52
C LEU A 148 25.71 20.57 11.69
N PHE A 149 24.47 20.07 11.66
CA PHE A 149 23.92 19.14 12.61
C PHE A 149 23.52 17.87 11.86
N PRO A 150 23.91 16.68 12.32
CA PRO A 150 23.38 15.43 11.77
C PRO A 150 21.85 15.46 11.83
N PRO A 151 21.14 15.11 10.75
CA PRO A 151 19.71 14.86 10.82
C PRO A 151 19.42 13.84 11.92
N LYS A 152 18.31 14.00 12.65
CA LYS A 152 17.90 12.98 13.63
C LYS A 152 17.63 11.67 12.90
N GLU A 153 17.91 10.52 13.52
CA GLU A 153 17.77 9.19 12.89
C GLU A 153 16.38 8.95 12.26
N ASP A 154 15.34 9.63 12.77
CA ASP A 154 13.98 9.58 12.24
C ASP A 154 13.84 10.16 10.81
N GLU A 155 14.72 11.09 10.41
CA GLU A 155 14.74 11.69 9.06
C GLU A 155 15.60 10.88 8.07
N GLU A 156 16.57 10.10 8.55
CA GLU A 156 17.43 9.23 7.72
C GLU A 156 16.66 7.99 7.22
N ASN A 157 15.73 7.48 8.03
CA ASN A 157 14.86 6.35 7.68
C ASN A 157 13.85 6.66 6.56
N GLY A 158 13.68 7.93 6.19
CA GLY A 158 12.81 8.32 5.08
C GLY A 158 13.41 8.05 3.70
N LEU A 159 14.75 8.00 3.58
CA LEU A 159 15.41 7.99 2.27
C LEU A 159 16.67 7.11 2.16
N VAL A 160 17.11 6.43 3.22
CA VAL A 160 18.33 5.62 3.18
C VAL A 160 18.04 4.13 3.43
N GLN A 161 18.16 3.39 2.32
CA GLN A 161 18.31 1.94 2.17
C GLN A 161 17.02 1.09 2.21
N PRO A 162 16.62 0.47 1.07
CA PRO A 162 15.88 -0.77 1.14
C PRO A 162 16.81 -1.79 1.80
N LYS A 163 16.72 -1.95 3.12
CA LYS A 163 17.17 -3.17 3.76
C LYS A 163 16.34 -4.25 3.08
N GLU A 164 17.03 -5.05 2.27
CA GLU A 164 16.51 -6.15 1.48
C GLU A 164 16.05 -7.28 2.41
N GLU A 165 15.26 -6.97 3.45
CA GLU A 165 14.32 -7.93 3.99
C GLU A 165 13.52 -8.41 2.78
N SER A 166 13.73 -9.68 2.42
CA SER A 166 13.21 -10.22 1.16
C SER A 166 11.78 -9.75 0.99
N ILE A 167 11.45 -9.19 -0.17
CA ILE A 167 10.11 -8.68 -0.50
C ILE A 167 9.05 -9.75 -0.13
N HIS A 168 9.42 -11.03 -0.22
CA HIS A 168 8.66 -12.18 0.26
C HIS A 168 8.36 -12.18 1.76
N THR A 169 9.34 -11.92 2.63
CA THR A 169 9.15 -11.82 4.08
C THR A 169 8.18 -10.68 4.41
N ARG A 170 8.40 -9.51 3.81
CA ARG A 170 7.53 -8.34 4.01
C ARG A 170 6.11 -8.57 3.51
N MET A 171 5.96 -9.17 2.33
CA MET A 171 4.65 -9.54 1.77
C MET A 171 3.93 -10.58 2.65
N ARG A 172 4.65 -11.55 3.21
CA ARG A 172 4.11 -12.57 4.12
C ARG A 172 3.58 -11.92 5.40
N MET A 173 4.31 -10.96 5.97
CA MET A 173 3.83 -10.19 7.12
C MET A 173 2.52 -9.47 6.83
N PHE A 174 2.42 -8.75 5.70
CA PHE A 174 1.18 -8.07 5.31
C PHE A 174 0.01 -9.02 5.07
N MET A 175 0.28 -10.20 4.50
CA MET A 175 -0.74 -11.23 4.30
C MET A 175 -1.31 -11.75 5.62
N HIS A 176 -0.44 -12.06 6.59
CA HIS A 176 -0.87 -12.50 7.93
C HIS A 176 -1.61 -11.40 8.67
N LEU A 177 -1.08 -10.17 8.66
CA LEU A 177 -1.73 -9.02 9.27
C LEU A 177 -3.14 -8.81 8.74
N ARG A 178 -3.32 -8.88 7.41
CA ARG A 178 -4.64 -8.79 6.79
C ARG A 178 -5.58 -9.90 7.28
N GLN A 179 -5.08 -11.13 7.37
CA GLN A 179 -5.87 -12.26 7.82
C GLN A 179 -6.32 -12.09 9.28
N ASP A 180 -5.43 -11.62 10.14
CA ASP A 180 -5.72 -11.39 11.56
C ASP A 180 -6.72 -10.26 11.75
N LEU A 181 -6.59 -9.17 10.98
CA LEU A 181 -7.59 -8.10 10.99
C LEU A 181 -8.97 -8.58 10.54
N GLU A 182 -9.04 -9.45 9.54
CA GLU A 182 -10.34 -10.02 9.11
C GLU A 182 -10.92 -10.96 10.18
N ARG A 183 -10.09 -11.73 10.89
CA ARG A 183 -10.53 -12.54 12.04
C ARG A 183 -11.07 -11.66 13.17
N VAL A 184 -10.36 -10.58 13.52
CA VAL A 184 -10.79 -9.62 14.54
C VAL A 184 -12.12 -9.00 14.15
N ARG A 185 -12.26 -8.55 12.89
CA ARG A 185 -13.52 -8.02 12.36
C ARG A 185 -14.69 -9.01 12.52
N ASN A 186 -14.49 -10.27 12.12
CA ASN A 186 -15.51 -11.31 12.24
C ASN A 186 -15.89 -11.56 13.70
N LEU A 187 -14.92 -11.57 14.61
CA LEU A 187 -15.17 -11.71 16.05
C LEU A 187 -15.99 -10.52 16.59
N CYS A 188 -15.62 -9.30 16.21
CA CYS A 188 -16.40 -8.09 16.56
C CYS A 188 -17.85 -8.18 16.08
N TYR A 189 -18.10 -8.71 14.88
CA TYR A 189 -19.46 -8.95 14.39
C TYR A 189 -20.23 -9.96 15.26
N MET A 190 -19.62 -11.09 15.61
CA MET A 190 -20.26 -12.10 16.45
C MET A 190 -20.56 -11.58 17.86
N ILE A 191 -19.63 -10.85 18.47
CA ILE A 191 -19.82 -10.21 19.78
C ILE A 191 -20.95 -9.19 19.69
N SER A 192 -20.93 -8.30 18.70
CA SER A 192 -21.98 -7.29 18.52
C SER A 192 -23.36 -7.92 18.35
N ARG A 193 -23.46 -9.01 17.58
CA ARG A 193 -24.70 -9.77 17.42
C ARG A 193 -25.15 -10.41 18.74
N ARG A 194 -24.22 -11.01 19.49
CA ARG A 194 -24.49 -11.61 20.80
C ARG A 194 -25.05 -10.57 21.77
N GLU A 195 -24.41 -9.40 21.88
CA GLU A 195 -24.85 -8.35 22.79
C GLU A 195 -26.22 -7.78 22.37
N LYS A 196 -26.48 -7.64 21.07
CA LYS A 196 -27.81 -7.23 20.56
C LYS A 196 -28.90 -8.22 20.96
N LEU A 197 -28.64 -9.54 20.86
CA LEU A 197 -29.58 -10.57 21.30
C LEU A 197 -29.78 -10.56 22.82
N LYS A 198 -28.69 -10.40 23.60
CA LYS A 198 -28.75 -10.33 25.06
C LYS A 198 -29.58 -9.13 25.54
N LEU A 199 -29.41 -7.97 24.91
CA LEU A 199 -30.22 -6.78 25.17
C LEU A 199 -31.71 -7.03 24.88
N SER A 200 -32.01 -7.66 23.73
CA SER A 200 -33.39 -8.02 23.39
C SER A 200 -34.01 -8.99 24.40
N TYR A 201 -33.25 -10.01 24.83
CA TYR A 201 -33.69 -10.97 25.84
C TYR A 201 -33.99 -10.29 27.18
N ASN A 202 -33.08 -9.45 27.67
CA ASN A 202 -33.28 -8.70 28.91
C ASN A 202 -34.52 -7.80 28.85
N LYS A 203 -34.77 -7.14 27.70
CA LYS A 203 -35.98 -6.31 27.51
C LYS A 203 -37.27 -7.12 27.61
N VAL A 204 -37.29 -8.33 27.07
CA VAL A 204 -38.45 -9.24 27.19
C VAL A 204 -38.61 -9.72 28.63
N GLN A 205 -37.52 -10.07 29.32
CA GLN A 205 -37.56 -10.45 30.73
C GLN A 205 -38.09 -9.33 31.62
N GLU A 206 -37.66 -8.08 31.38
CA GLU A 206 -38.16 -6.89 32.08
C GLU A 206 -39.68 -6.71 31.87
N GLN A 207 -40.16 -6.88 30.64
CA GLN A 207 -41.60 -6.82 30.34
C GLN A 207 -42.40 -7.90 31.06
N ILE A 208 -41.89 -9.15 31.08
CA ILE A 208 -42.52 -10.26 31.81
C ILE A 208 -42.59 -9.94 33.30
N PHE A 209 -41.48 -9.49 33.89
CA PHE A 209 -41.42 -9.14 35.30
C PHE A 209 -42.40 -8.00 35.64
N SER A 210 -42.45 -6.95 34.81
CA SER A 210 -43.41 -5.86 34.97
C SER A 210 -44.87 -6.34 34.96
N LEU A 211 -45.21 -7.27 34.06
CA LEU A 211 -46.56 -7.84 34.00
C LEU A 211 -46.86 -8.71 35.23
N GLN A 212 -45.90 -9.52 35.67
CA GLN A 212 -46.04 -10.33 36.90
C GLN A 212 -46.29 -9.45 38.12
N VAL A 213 -45.57 -8.34 38.26
CA VAL A 213 -45.80 -7.36 39.34
C VAL A 213 -47.19 -6.72 39.23
N GLN A 214 -47.63 -6.34 38.03
CA GLN A 214 -48.97 -5.78 37.83
C GLN A 214 -50.08 -6.77 38.22
N LEU A 215 -49.96 -8.04 37.82
CA LEU A 215 -50.90 -9.10 38.17
C LEU A 215 -50.93 -9.33 39.68
N ALA A 216 -49.77 -9.43 40.33
CA ALA A 216 -49.69 -9.58 41.79
C ALA A 216 -50.34 -8.40 42.52
N ASN A 217 -50.11 -7.16 42.06
CA ASN A 217 -50.75 -5.97 42.63
C ASN A 217 -52.27 -5.96 42.43
N GLN A 218 -52.76 -6.44 41.29
CA GLN A 218 -54.20 -6.60 41.04
C GLN A 218 -54.82 -7.65 41.96
N GLU A 219 -54.14 -8.78 42.20
CA GLU A 219 -54.59 -9.82 43.13
C GLU A 219 -54.65 -9.33 44.57
N ILE A 220 -53.66 -8.53 44.99
CA ILE A 220 -53.66 -7.84 46.29
C ILE A 220 -54.85 -6.87 46.37
N ALA A 221 -55.05 -6.02 45.36
CA ALA A 221 -56.13 -5.02 45.33
C ALA A 221 -57.53 -5.65 45.27
N ALA A 222 -57.68 -6.80 44.60
CA ALA A 222 -58.91 -7.58 44.56
C ALA A 222 -59.24 -8.28 45.90
N GLY A 223 -58.40 -8.14 46.93
CA GLY A 223 -58.61 -8.73 48.25
C GLY A 223 -58.44 -10.25 48.29
N ASN A 224 -57.86 -10.87 47.24
CA ASN A 224 -57.77 -12.33 47.13
C ASN A 224 -56.74 -12.95 48.10
N LEU A 225 -55.80 -12.16 48.64
CA LEU A 225 -54.90 -12.61 49.71
C LEU A 225 -55.63 -12.91 51.03
N TYR A 226 -56.75 -12.25 51.31
CA TYR A 226 -57.56 -12.54 52.50
C TYR A 226 -58.45 -13.79 52.31
N LYS A 227 -58.84 -14.13 51.07
CA LYS A 227 -59.59 -15.36 50.79
C LYS A 227 -58.75 -16.63 50.93
N PHE A 228 -57.46 -16.57 50.62
CA PHE A 228 -56.56 -17.72 50.77
C PHE A 228 -56.31 -18.07 52.25
N TYR A 229 -56.22 -17.07 53.14
CA TYR A 229 -56.06 -17.29 54.58
C TYR A 229 -57.33 -17.79 55.28
N VAL A 230 -58.52 -17.31 54.87
CA VAL A 230 -59.78 -17.74 55.49
C VAL A 230 -60.15 -19.18 55.10
N ASN A 231 -59.87 -19.61 53.86
CA ASN A 231 -60.14 -20.99 53.41
C ASN A 231 -59.13 -22.04 53.93
N CYS A 232 -58.04 -21.63 54.61
CA CYS A 232 -57.09 -22.55 55.22
C CYS A 232 -57.28 -22.70 56.74
N LEU A 233 -58.20 -21.91 57.34
CA LEU A 233 -58.52 -21.90 58.79
C LEU A 233 -59.93 -22.46 59.10
N THR A 234 -60.67 -22.92 58.09
CA THR A 234 -61.93 -23.69 58.21
C THR A 234 -61.75 -25.07 57.63
#